data_AF-A0A2S9J103-F1
#
_entry.id   AF-A0A2S9J103-F1
#
_cell.length_a   1.000
_cell.length_b   1.000
_cell.length_c   1.000
_cell.angle_alpha   90.00
_cell.angle_beta   90.00
_cell.angle_gamma   90.00
#
_symmetry.space_group_name_H-M   'P 1'
#
loop_
_entity.id
_entity.type
_entity.pdbx_description
1 polymer ?
#
loop_
_entity_poly.entity_id
_entity_poly.type
_entity_poly.pdbx_seq_one_letter_code
_entity_poly.pdbx_strand_id
1 'polypeptide(L)'
;MDFLYCAKSDGLTKINNMQKTSIGKYVMILLMFVFTVTTTIAQKFSPSSYIAEHKDLAQQLMIETGVPASVILAVAFHESAYGNSRVAKHLNNHFGIKGKNKSKAIRSAYKGYGSAEESYRDFVGLMQRRKANRVLFDKYDADDYEGWVKGIFKAGYTSLSSWTPKVLATIRRYNLDKYDQVQQRSADKGMLAKSGATKIQQDILLRSMEANDMSVDFTPGVTHVVTKGETLSDLATRYNTSVEALKRRNNLQSSKLSMGQRLLL
;
A
#
# COMPACT_ATOMS: atom_id res chain seq x y z
N MET A 1 -27.62 63.04 -53.81
CA MET A 1 -26.66 62.30 -52.97
C MET A 1 -27.32 62.14 -51.59
N ASP A 2 -26.93 61.15 -50.79
CA ASP A 2 -27.44 60.86 -49.42
C ASP A 2 -28.57 59.85 -49.25
N PHE A 3 -28.45 58.65 -49.85
CA PHE A 3 -29.26 57.49 -49.45
C PHE A 3 -28.49 56.16 -49.35
N LEU A 4 -27.17 56.21 -49.15
CA LEU A 4 -26.32 55.00 -49.09
C LEU A 4 -25.40 54.88 -47.87
N TYR A 5 -25.47 55.79 -46.88
CA TYR A 5 -24.51 55.82 -45.76
C TYR A 5 -25.09 55.52 -44.36
N CYS A 6 -26.34 55.05 -44.23
CA CYS A 6 -26.96 54.84 -42.91
C CYS A 6 -27.24 53.38 -42.52
N ALA A 7 -26.86 52.39 -43.34
CA ALA A 7 -27.17 50.97 -43.06
C ALA A 7 -25.95 50.09 -42.70
N LYS A 8 -24.72 50.63 -42.68
CA LYS A 8 -23.49 49.83 -42.52
C LYS A 8 -22.83 49.91 -41.13
N SER A 9 -23.14 50.91 -40.31
CA SER A 9 -22.53 51.06 -38.97
C SER A 9 -23.15 50.14 -37.91
N ASP A 10 -24.46 49.87 -38.01
CA ASP A 10 -25.22 49.12 -36.99
C ASP A 10 -24.99 47.61 -37.04
N GLY A 11 -24.65 47.08 -38.21
CA GLY A 11 -24.27 45.67 -38.36
C GLY A 11 -22.95 45.37 -37.66
N LEU A 12 -21.91 46.16 -37.95
CA LEU A 12 -20.53 45.97 -37.47
C LEU A 12 -20.35 46.12 -35.95
N THR A 13 -21.15 46.97 -35.29
CA THR A 13 -21.15 47.10 -33.83
C THR A 13 -21.83 45.92 -33.14
N LYS A 14 -22.86 45.32 -33.75
CA LYS A 14 -23.61 44.20 -33.18
C LYS A 14 -22.84 42.88 -33.24
N ILE A 15 -22.11 42.60 -34.33
CA ILE A 15 -21.22 41.42 -34.44
C ILE A 15 -20.07 41.47 -33.43
N ASN A 16 -19.47 42.64 -33.18
CA ASN A 16 -18.38 42.78 -32.21
C ASN A 16 -18.83 42.57 -30.75
N ASN A 17 -20.04 42.99 -30.38
CA ASN A 17 -20.58 42.76 -29.03
C ASN A 17 -21.15 41.34 -28.83
N MET A 18 -21.58 40.68 -29.91
CA MET A 18 -22.13 39.32 -29.85
C MET A 18 -21.04 38.23 -29.83
N GLN A 19 -19.85 38.49 -30.38
CA GLN A 19 -18.68 37.62 -30.23
C GLN A 19 -18.02 37.73 -28.84
N LYS A 20 -17.97 38.94 -28.25
CA LYS A 20 -17.34 39.18 -26.94
C LYS A 20 -18.06 38.51 -25.76
N THR A 21 -19.39 38.34 -25.85
CA THR A 21 -20.21 37.77 -24.75
C THR A 21 -20.34 36.26 -24.80
N SER A 22 -20.20 35.64 -25.97
CA SER A 22 -20.33 34.18 -26.13
C SER A 22 -19.00 33.46 -25.90
N ILE A 23 -17.90 33.96 -26.48
CA ILE A 23 -16.55 33.38 -26.31
C ILE A 23 -16.10 33.44 -24.84
N GLY A 24 -16.39 34.54 -24.13
CA GLY A 24 -16.08 34.68 -22.71
C GLY A 24 -16.79 33.68 -21.80
N LYS A 25 -18.02 33.26 -22.14
CA LYS A 25 -18.75 32.22 -21.40
C LYS A 25 -18.11 30.85 -21.59
N TYR A 26 -17.72 30.50 -22.81
CA TYR A 26 -17.04 29.22 -23.07
C TYR A 26 -15.62 29.17 -22.49
N VAL A 27 -14.88 30.28 -22.51
CA VAL A 27 -13.57 30.39 -21.84
C VAL A 27 -13.71 30.30 -20.32
N MET A 28 -14.75 30.88 -19.72
CA MET A 28 -15.04 30.72 -18.28
C MET A 28 -15.52 29.31 -17.91
N ILE A 29 -16.34 28.66 -18.75
CA ILE A 29 -16.73 27.26 -18.57
C ILE A 29 -15.52 26.31 -18.72
N LEU A 30 -14.62 26.60 -19.68
CA LEU A 30 -13.37 25.87 -19.88
C LEU A 30 -12.40 26.06 -18.69
N LEU A 31 -12.27 27.28 -18.16
CA LEU A 31 -11.47 27.58 -16.97
C LEU A 31 -12.07 26.96 -15.70
N MET A 32 -13.40 26.91 -15.56
CA MET A 32 -14.06 26.18 -14.48
C MET A 32 -13.84 24.67 -14.61
N PHE A 33 -13.87 24.10 -15.81
CA PHE A 33 -13.58 22.67 -16.03
C PHE A 33 -12.12 22.29 -15.74
N VAL A 34 -11.16 23.18 -16.03
CA VAL A 34 -9.74 23.01 -15.68
C VAL A 34 -9.49 23.14 -14.17
N PHE A 35 -10.29 23.94 -13.46
CA PHE A 35 -10.17 24.12 -12.00
C PHE A 35 -10.94 23.09 -11.17
N THR A 36 -11.91 22.36 -11.74
CA THR A 36 -12.72 21.36 -11.01
C THR A 36 -12.08 19.97 -10.87
N VAL A 37 -10.89 19.72 -11.44
CA VAL A 37 -10.26 18.38 -11.41
C VAL A 37 -9.28 18.19 -10.25
N THR A 38 -9.02 19.19 -9.41
CA THR A 38 -8.09 19.07 -8.28
C THR A 38 -8.79 18.89 -6.93
N THR A 39 -9.84 18.08 -6.87
CA THR A 39 -10.18 17.45 -5.58
C THR A 39 -9.29 16.22 -5.40
N THR A 40 -8.10 16.41 -4.81
CA THR A 40 -7.30 15.31 -4.28
C THR A 40 -8.06 14.64 -3.15
N ILE A 41 -8.90 13.67 -3.48
CA ILE A 41 -9.40 12.70 -2.50
C ILE A 41 -8.15 11.97 -2.02
N ALA A 42 -7.71 12.23 -0.79
CA ALA A 42 -6.58 11.53 -0.17
C ALA A 42 -6.77 10.01 -0.37
N GLN A 43 -6.00 9.43 -1.29
CA GLN A 43 -6.15 8.02 -1.66
C GLN A 43 -5.98 7.19 -0.40
N LYS A 44 -7.00 6.38 -0.07
CA LYS A 44 -6.87 5.42 1.03
C LYS A 44 -5.76 4.45 0.66
N PHE A 45 -4.83 4.21 1.58
CA PHE A 45 -3.82 3.19 1.37
C PHE A 45 -4.50 1.85 1.10
N SER A 46 -4.07 1.15 0.06
CA SER A 46 -4.37 -0.27 -0.08
C SER A 46 -3.41 -1.08 0.81
N PRO A 47 -3.78 -2.31 1.21
CA PRO A 47 -2.85 -3.20 1.89
C PRO A 47 -1.49 -3.32 1.20
N SER A 48 -1.49 -3.57 -0.11
CA SER A 48 -0.28 -3.78 -0.90
C SER A 48 0.57 -2.52 -1.00
N SER A 49 -0.05 -1.35 -1.18
CA SER A 49 0.69 -0.08 -1.26
C SER A 49 1.33 0.29 0.07
N TYR A 50 0.66 0.03 1.20
CA TYR A 50 1.23 0.25 2.53
C TYR A 50 2.47 -0.62 2.76
N ILE A 51 2.39 -1.90 2.39
CA ILE A 51 3.53 -2.82 2.50
C ILE A 51 4.67 -2.36 1.59
N ALA A 52 4.36 -1.99 0.34
CA ALA A 52 5.36 -1.54 -0.62
C ALA A 52 6.13 -0.30 -0.13
N GLU A 53 5.46 0.64 0.52
CA GLU A 53 6.07 1.86 1.06
C GLU A 53 6.96 1.60 2.28
N HIS A 54 6.52 0.73 3.20
CA HIS A 54 7.19 0.58 4.49
C HIS A 54 8.12 -0.64 4.60
N LYS A 55 8.15 -1.53 3.61
CA LYS A 55 8.95 -2.75 3.67
C LYS A 55 10.44 -2.48 3.83
N ASP A 56 10.98 -1.51 3.09
CA ASP A 56 12.43 -1.26 3.06
C ASP A 56 12.88 -0.66 4.40
N LEU A 57 12.07 0.22 4.99
CA LEU A 57 12.28 0.73 6.33
C LEU A 57 12.21 -0.40 7.38
N ALA A 58 11.24 -1.29 7.29
CA ALA A 58 11.13 -2.42 8.23
C ALA A 58 12.34 -3.37 8.13
N GLN A 59 12.82 -3.66 6.93
CA GLN A 59 14.04 -4.43 6.72
C GLN A 59 15.28 -3.71 7.26
N GLN A 60 15.39 -2.40 7.06
CA GLN A 60 16.46 -1.60 7.64
C GLN A 60 16.44 -1.67 9.17
N LEU A 61 15.29 -1.45 9.80
CA LEU A 61 15.15 -1.50 11.26
C LEU A 61 15.40 -2.92 11.80
N MET A 62 15.05 -3.95 11.05
CA MET A 62 15.41 -5.33 11.40
C MET A 62 16.92 -5.51 11.45
N ILE A 63 17.66 -5.02 10.44
CA ILE A 63 19.12 -5.10 10.42
C ILE A 63 19.73 -4.28 11.57
N GLU A 64 19.18 -3.09 11.85
CA GLU A 64 19.68 -2.19 12.90
C GLU A 64 19.40 -2.71 14.32
N THR A 65 18.28 -3.43 14.52
CA THR A 65 17.76 -3.70 15.87
C THR A 65 17.62 -5.18 16.20
N GLY A 66 17.51 -6.07 15.22
CA GLY A 66 17.23 -7.49 15.38
C GLY A 66 15.74 -7.84 15.48
N VAL A 67 14.83 -6.87 15.48
CA VAL A 67 13.38 -7.15 15.47
C VAL A 67 12.95 -7.55 14.04
N PRO A 68 12.27 -8.70 13.82
CA PRO A 68 11.92 -9.16 12.47
C PRO A 68 11.12 -8.11 11.68
N ALA A 69 11.47 -7.92 10.41
CA ALA A 69 10.81 -6.96 9.53
C ALA A 69 9.31 -7.29 9.39
N SER A 70 8.96 -8.56 9.27
CA SER A 70 7.58 -9.05 9.22
C SER A 70 6.76 -8.63 10.44
N VAL A 71 7.36 -8.68 11.64
CA VAL A 71 6.73 -8.28 12.90
C VAL A 71 6.53 -6.76 12.91
N ILE A 72 7.56 -5.98 12.55
CA ILE A 72 7.46 -4.51 12.48
C ILE A 72 6.33 -4.10 11.53
N LEU A 73 6.34 -4.63 10.30
CA LEU A 73 5.34 -4.37 9.27
C LEU A 73 3.95 -4.78 9.73
N ALA A 74 3.77 -5.99 10.25
CA ALA A 74 2.45 -6.51 10.58
C ALA A 74 1.80 -5.77 11.75
N VAL A 75 2.57 -5.39 12.77
CA VAL A 75 2.06 -4.60 13.89
C VAL A 75 1.66 -3.21 13.38
N ALA A 76 2.54 -2.53 12.63
CA ALA A 76 2.23 -1.22 12.06
C ALA A 76 1.00 -1.27 11.15
N PHE A 77 0.92 -2.27 10.28
CA PHE A 77 -0.19 -2.52 9.39
C PHE A 77 -1.50 -2.71 10.16
N HIS A 78 -1.48 -3.51 11.23
CA HIS A 78 -2.66 -3.79 12.03
C HIS A 78 -3.15 -2.55 12.80
N GLU A 79 -2.26 -1.92 13.56
CA GLU A 79 -2.57 -0.79 14.44
C GLU A 79 -2.96 0.48 13.66
N SER A 80 -2.37 0.69 12.48
CA SER A 80 -2.67 1.85 11.64
C SER A 80 -3.87 1.65 10.71
N ALA A 81 -4.50 0.47 10.70
CA ALA A 81 -5.41 0.05 9.64
C ALA A 81 -4.78 0.31 8.26
N TYR A 82 -3.56 -0.21 8.06
CA TYR A 82 -2.73 -0.04 6.88
C TYR A 82 -2.66 1.43 6.44
N GLY A 83 -2.35 2.31 7.39
CA GLY A 83 -2.22 3.76 7.20
C GLY A 83 -3.54 4.53 7.16
N ASN A 84 -4.70 3.85 7.24
CA ASN A 84 -5.99 4.51 7.07
C ASN A 84 -6.63 5.04 8.36
N SER A 85 -6.11 4.69 9.53
CA SER A 85 -6.66 5.17 10.80
C SER A 85 -6.47 6.69 10.94
N ARG A 86 -7.41 7.34 11.66
CA ARG A 86 -7.29 8.78 11.95
C ARG A 86 -6.01 9.11 12.71
N VAL A 87 -5.56 8.19 13.57
CA VAL A 87 -4.32 8.33 14.34
C VAL A 87 -3.12 8.28 13.40
N ALA A 88 -3.04 7.33 12.47
CA ALA A 88 -1.98 7.29 11.48
C ALA A 88 -1.97 8.56 10.60
N LYS A 89 -3.13 8.94 10.04
CA LYS A 89 -3.22 10.09 9.12
C LYS A 89 -2.91 11.45 9.74
N HIS A 90 -3.28 11.67 11.01
CA HIS A 90 -3.16 12.98 11.64
C HIS A 90 -2.01 13.09 12.64
N LEU A 91 -1.43 11.97 13.04
CA LEU A 91 -0.34 11.92 14.02
C LEU A 91 0.89 11.16 13.53
N ASN A 92 0.86 10.59 12.32
CA ASN A 92 1.89 9.68 11.80
C ASN A 92 2.22 8.55 12.79
N ASN A 93 1.23 8.11 13.58
CA ASN A 93 1.41 7.10 14.61
C ASN A 93 0.84 5.77 14.12
N HIS A 94 1.74 4.89 13.67
CA HIS A 94 1.36 3.61 13.08
C HIS A 94 1.27 2.46 14.08
N PHE A 95 1.64 2.68 15.34
CA PHE A 95 1.77 1.63 16.37
C PHE A 95 0.88 1.86 17.60
N GLY A 96 0.00 2.87 17.57
CA GLY A 96 -0.88 3.18 18.69
C GLY A 96 -0.15 3.58 19.98
N ILE A 97 1.10 4.07 19.90
CA ILE A 97 1.87 4.44 21.08
C ILE A 97 1.26 5.68 21.74
N LYS A 98 0.99 5.61 23.05
CA LYS A 98 0.42 6.72 23.82
C LYS A 98 1.48 7.78 24.14
N GLY A 99 1.09 9.04 24.16
CA GLY A 99 1.99 10.15 24.49
C GLY A 99 1.43 11.51 24.13
N LYS A 100 2.27 12.54 24.29
CA LYS A 100 1.91 13.92 23.94
C LYS A 100 1.76 14.06 22.43
N ASN A 101 0.78 14.85 22.01
CA ASN A 101 0.63 15.31 20.64
C ASN A 101 0.17 16.77 20.63
N LYS A 102 0.42 17.47 19.51
CA LYS A 102 0.02 18.87 19.28
C LYS A 102 -1.03 18.99 18.18
N SER A 103 -1.73 17.90 17.85
CA SER A 103 -2.66 17.89 16.73
C SER A 103 -3.88 18.77 17.02
N LYS A 104 -4.23 19.62 16.06
CA LYS A 104 -5.47 20.38 16.08
C LYS A 104 -6.62 19.63 15.40
N ALA A 105 -6.30 18.62 14.57
CA ALA A 105 -7.29 17.88 13.78
C ALA A 105 -7.99 16.78 14.59
N ILE A 106 -7.30 16.18 15.57
CA ILE A 106 -7.88 15.14 16.43
C ILE A 106 -7.50 15.34 17.90
N ARG A 107 -8.42 15.03 18.81
CA ARG A 107 -8.15 14.92 20.25
C ARG A 107 -7.96 13.45 20.59
N SER A 108 -6.76 13.07 21.03
CA SER A 108 -6.47 11.69 21.41
C SER A 108 -5.31 11.59 22.41
N ALA A 109 -5.18 10.45 23.09
CA ALA A 109 -4.07 10.13 23.98
C ALA A 109 -2.82 9.57 23.25
N TYR A 110 -2.87 9.49 21.92
CA TYR A 110 -1.81 8.90 21.11
C TYR A 110 -0.70 9.92 20.84
N LYS A 111 0.55 9.46 20.85
CA LYS A 111 1.73 10.28 20.55
C LYS A 111 1.68 10.76 19.10
N GLY A 112 2.14 11.99 18.85
CA GLY A 112 2.29 12.55 17.50
C GLY A 112 3.75 12.51 17.05
N TYR A 113 3.95 12.24 15.76
CA TYR A 113 5.25 12.13 15.09
C TYR A 113 5.31 13.03 13.85
N GLY A 114 6.53 13.45 13.49
CA GLY A 114 6.79 14.21 12.27
C GLY A 114 6.60 13.38 11.00
N SER A 115 6.89 12.07 11.08
CA SER A 115 6.77 11.13 9.96
C SER A 115 6.39 9.73 10.43
N ALA A 116 5.95 8.88 9.50
CA ALA A 116 5.72 7.47 9.79
C ALA A 116 7.00 6.80 10.30
N GLU A 117 8.15 7.10 9.67
CA GLU A 117 9.46 6.58 10.07
C GLU A 117 9.79 6.81 11.54
N GLU A 118 9.52 8.01 12.06
CA GLU A 118 9.74 8.31 13.49
C GLU A 118 8.91 7.39 14.40
N SER A 119 7.68 7.04 14.00
CA SER A 119 6.85 6.10 14.77
C SER A 119 7.38 4.67 14.72
N TYR A 120 7.95 4.25 13.58
CA TYR A 120 8.62 2.96 13.42
C TYR A 120 9.86 2.87 14.30
N ARG A 121 10.71 3.91 14.29
CA ARG A 121 11.90 4.00 15.13
C ARG A 121 11.55 4.01 16.62
N ASP A 122 10.50 4.72 17.02
CA ASP A 122 10.04 4.74 18.42
C ASP A 122 9.49 3.38 18.87
N PHE A 123 8.82 2.64 17.99
CA PHE A 123 8.36 1.27 18.28
C PHE A 123 9.53 0.31 18.51
N VAL A 124 10.51 0.24 17.62
CA VAL A 124 11.67 -0.66 17.82
C VAL A 124 12.52 -0.20 19.01
N GLY A 125 12.64 1.11 19.26
CA GLY A 125 13.27 1.65 20.47
C GLY A 125 12.50 1.31 21.76
N LEU A 126 11.17 1.12 21.69
CA LEU A 126 10.38 0.58 22.80
C LEU A 126 10.70 -0.90 23.04
N MET A 127 10.91 -1.67 21.96
CA MET A 127 11.30 -3.08 22.04
C MET A 127 12.67 -3.24 22.71
N GLN A 128 13.66 -2.43 22.35
CA GLN A 128 15.00 -2.51 22.94
C GLN A 128 15.06 -2.05 24.41
N ARG A 129 14.38 -0.95 24.75
CA ARG A 129 14.55 -0.32 26.08
C ARG A 129 13.70 -0.96 27.19
N ARG A 130 12.59 -1.61 26.86
CA ARG A 130 11.73 -2.22 27.89
C ARG A 130 12.33 -3.53 28.40
N LYS A 131 12.55 -3.62 29.71
CA LYS A 131 13.08 -4.83 30.37
C LYS A 131 12.30 -6.10 30.02
N ALA A 132 10.96 -6.01 29.93
CA ALA A 132 10.11 -7.14 29.56
C ALA A 132 10.34 -7.67 28.13
N ASN A 133 10.83 -6.82 27.23
CA ASN A 133 11.08 -7.17 25.83
C ASN A 133 12.51 -7.67 25.59
N ARG A 134 13.46 -7.38 26.48
CA ARG A 134 14.87 -7.78 26.32
C ARG A 134 15.05 -9.29 26.12
N VAL A 135 14.27 -10.08 26.85
CA VAL A 135 14.30 -11.56 26.78
C VAL A 135 13.99 -12.06 25.36
N LEU A 136 13.27 -11.30 24.54
CA LEU A 136 12.94 -11.73 23.18
C LEU A 136 14.19 -11.76 22.28
N PHE A 137 15.09 -10.79 22.43
CA PHE A 137 16.32 -10.68 21.64
C PHE A 137 17.31 -11.80 21.93
N ASP A 138 17.29 -12.34 23.16
CA ASP A 138 18.15 -13.47 23.55
C ASP A 138 17.52 -14.82 23.21
N LYS A 139 16.20 -14.87 22.99
CA LYS A 139 15.42 -16.10 22.91
C LYS A 139 15.02 -16.50 21.49
N TYR A 140 14.77 -15.53 20.63
CA TYR A 140 14.23 -15.77 19.29
C TYR A 140 15.15 -15.21 18.23
N ASP A 141 15.40 -16.02 17.21
CA ASP A 141 16.12 -15.60 16.02
C ASP A 141 15.30 -14.58 15.22
N ALA A 142 15.99 -13.88 14.31
CA ALA A 142 15.40 -12.78 13.54
C ALA A 142 14.36 -13.25 12.50
N ASP A 143 14.26 -14.55 12.24
CA ASP A 143 13.27 -15.19 11.36
C ASP A 143 12.12 -15.89 12.14
N ASP A 144 12.19 -16.01 13.47
CA ASP A 144 11.12 -16.58 14.30
C ASP A 144 10.04 -15.53 14.65
N TYR A 145 9.34 -15.04 13.63
CA TYR A 145 8.26 -14.06 13.83
C TYR A 145 7.16 -14.56 14.78
N GLU A 146 6.92 -15.88 14.87
CA GLU A 146 5.92 -16.44 15.77
C GLU A 146 6.30 -16.27 17.24
N GLY A 147 7.55 -16.62 17.57
CA GLY A 147 8.13 -16.43 18.89
C GLY A 147 8.12 -14.97 19.30
N TRP A 148 8.51 -14.08 18.38
CA TRP A 148 8.48 -12.63 18.58
C TRP A 148 7.08 -12.10 18.88
N VAL A 149 6.06 -12.40 18.06
CA VAL A 149 4.69 -11.90 18.29
C VAL A 149 4.11 -12.43 19.61
N LYS A 150 4.28 -13.73 19.90
CA LYS A 150 3.83 -14.31 21.18
C LYS A 150 4.58 -13.69 22.37
N GLY A 151 5.86 -13.40 22.21
CA GLY A 151 6.70 -12.72 23.19
C GLY A 151 6.24 -11.29 23.49
N ILE A 152 5.97 -10.50 22.44
CA ILE A 152 5.50 -9.10 22.58
C ILE A 152 4.16 -9.05 23.31
N PHE A 153 3.25 -9.96 23.01
CA PHE A 153 1.99 -10.09 23.74
C PHE A 153 2.23 -10.40 25.23
N LYS A 154 3.04 -11.43 25.53
CA LYS A 154 3.38 -11.82 26.90
C LYS A 154 4.10 -10.72 27.69
N ALA A 155 4.88 -9.89 27.01
CA ALA A 155 5.57 -8.74 27.59
C ALA A 155 4.65 -7.54 27.88
N GLY A 156 3.34 -7.65 27.58
CA GLY A 156 2.33 -6.67 27.97
C GLY A 156 2.17 -5.50 27.00
N TYR A 157 2.46 -5.69 25.71
CA TYR A 157 2.20 -4.66 24.70
C TYR A 157 0.69 -4.32 24.59
N THR A 158 -0.17 -5.34 24.71
CA THR A 158 -1.64 -5.21 24.76
C THR A 158 -2.25 -6.28 25.66
N SER A 159 -3.44 -6.02 26.19
CA SER A 159 -4.23 -7.01 26.95
C SER A 159 -5.19 -7.81 26.08
N LEU A 160 -5.38 -7.44 24.81
CA LEU A 160 -6.33 -8.11 23.91
C LEU A 160 -5.73 -9.39 23.35
N SER A 161 -6.22 -10.56 23.81
CA SER A 161 -5.77 -11.87 23.31
C SER A 161 -5.96 -12.05 21.81
N SER A 162 -6.95 -11.37 21.20
CA SER A 162 -7.19 -11.38 19.76
C SER A 162 -6.08 -10.71 18.93
N TRP A 163 -5.16 -9.96 19.55
CA TRP A 163 -4.08 -9.26 18.86
C TRP A 163 -3.10 -10.24 18.22
N THR A 164 -2.60 -11.23 18.97
CA THR A 164 -1.66 -12.25 18.48
C THR A 164 -2.14 -12.96 17.21
N PRO A 165 -3.34 -13.57 17.16
CA PRO A 165 -3.81 -14.22 15.95
C PRO A 165 -4.02 -13.23 14.78
N LYS A 166 -4.38 -11.97 15.04
CA LYS A 166 -4.52 -10.94 13.98
C LYS A 166 -3.19 -10.56 13.36
N VAL A 167 -2.16 -10.36 14.18
CA VAL A 167 -0.80 -10.04 13.68
C VAL A 167 -0.23 -11.23 12.91
N LEU A 168 -0.31 -12.45 13.46
CA LEU A 168 0.15 -13.66 12.76
C LEU A 168 -0.61 -13.91 11.46
N ALA A 169 -1.93 -13.70 11.45
CA ALA A 169 -2.72 -13.80 10.23
C ALA A 169 -2.32 -12.74 9.19
N THR A 170 -1.91 -11.54 9.63
CA THR A 170 -1.43 -10.48 8.73
C THR A 170 -0.09 -10.88 8.11
N ILE A 171 0.87 -11.37 8.90
CA ILE A 171 2.17 -11.85 8.40
C ILE A 171 1.95 -12.92 7.33
N ARG A 172 1.16 -13.95 7.64
CA ARG A 172 0.90 -15.07 6.72
C ARG A 172 0.11 -14.65 5.48
N ARG A 173 -0.92 -13.80 5.65
CA ARG A 173 -1.77 -13.35 4.54
C ARG A 173 -0.99 -12.57 3.48
N TYR A 174 -0.04 -11.75 3.91
CA TYR A 174 0.73 -10.90 3.01
C TYR A 174 2.17 -11.40 2.78
N ASN A 175 2.47 -12.62 3.25
CA ASN A 175 3.78 -13.26 3.14
C ASN A 175 4.92 -12.31 3.56
N LEU A 176 4.77 -11.68 4.73
CA LEU A 176 5.68 -10.62 5.19
C LEU A 176 7.01 -11.17 5.70
N ASP A 177 7.05 -12.45 6.08
CA ASP A 177 8.24 -13.20 6.50
C ASP A 177 9.30 -13.30 5.40
N LYS A 178 8.92 -13.14 4.12
CA LYS A 178 9.91 -13.01 3.03
C LYS A 178 10.85 -11.82 3.21
N TYR A 179 10.47 -10.83 4.02
CA TYR A 179 11.30 -9.67 4.33
C TYR A 179 12.29 -9.93 5.48
N ASP A 180 12.15 -11.04 6.20
CA ASP A 180 13.04 -11.43 7.30
C ASP A 180 14.33 -12.12 6.80
N GLN A 181 14.36 -12.55 5.54
CA GLN A 181 15.51 -13.23 4.96
C GLN A 181 16.65 -12.24 4.64
N VAL A 182 17.54 -12.03 5.60
CA VAL A 182 18.72 -11.15 5.46
C VAL A 182 19.80 -11.76 4.53
N GLN A 183 19.83 -13.09 4.37
CA GLN A 183 21.00 -13.79 3.81
C GLN A 183 21.16 -13.80 2.28
N GLN A 184 20.11 -13.62 1.46
CA GLN A 184 20.31 -13.75 0.00
C GLN A 184 20.81 -12.47 -0.69
N ARG A 185 20.43 -11.28 -0.20
CA ARG A 185 20.79 -10.01 -0.90
C ARG A 185 22.26 -9.60 -0.76
N SER A 186 22.92 -10.01 0.32
CA SER A 186 24.32 -9.66 0.61
C SER A 186 25.31 -10.65 -0.02
N ALA A 187 24.93 -11.93 -0.11
CA ALA A 187 25.71 -12.95 -0.80
C ALA A 187 25.64 -12.80 -2.33
N ASP A 188 24.47 -12.47 -2.88
CA ASP A 188 24.30 -12.32 -4.34
C ASP A 188 25.06 -11.12 -4.91
N LYS A 189 25.07 -9.98 -4.20
CA LYS A 189 25.89 -8.82 -4.61
C LYS A 189 27.40 -9.10 -4.50
N GLY A 190 27.82 -9.92 -3.55
CA GLY A 190 29.23 -10.31 -3.35
C GLY A 190 29.72 -11.38 -4.31
N MET A 191 28.84 -12.28 -4.76
CA MET A 191 29.14 -13.35 -5.74
C MET A 191 29.07 -12.87 -7.19
N LEU A 192 28.13 -11.97 -7.56
CA LEU A 192 28.08 -11.38 -8.91
C LEU A 192 29.33 -10.54 -9.24
N ALA A 193 29.95 -9.91 -8.24
CA ALA A 193 31.16 -9.13 -8.44
C ALA A 193 32.43 -10.00 -8.61
N LYS A 194 32.36 -11.29 -8.27
CA LYS A 194 33.52 -12.21 -8.29
C LYS A 194 33.46 -13.30 -9.36
N SER A 195 32.30 -13.53 -9.97
CA SER A 195 32.18 -14.42 -11.12
C SER A 195 32.04 -13.56 -12.37
N GLY A 196 33.07 -13.55 -13.23
CA GLY A 196 33.10 -12.81 -14.50
C GLY A 196 32.10 -13.38 -15.53
N ALA A 197 30.82 -13.38 -15.20
CA ALA A 197 29.75 -13.81 -16.07
C ALA A 197 29.43 -12.69 -17.05
N THR A 198 29.60 -12.98 -18.33
CA THR A 198 29.34 -12.06 -19.43
C THR A 198 27.86 -11.66 -19.44
N LYS A 199 27.58 -10.39 -19.79
CA LYS A 199 26.26 -9.73 -19.80
C LYS A 199 25.09 -10.58 -20.36
N ILE A 200 25.36 -11.49 -21.30
CA ILE A 200 24.39 -12.41 -21.90
C ILE A 200 23.90 -13.47 -20.90
N GLN A 201 24.76 -14.01 -20.03
CA GLN A 201 24.37 -14.98 -19.01
C GLN A 201 23.52 -14.32 -17.91
N GLN A 202 23.82 -13.04 -17.63
CA GLN A 202 23.06 -12.22 -16.70
C GLN A 202 21.64 -11.97 -17.21
N ASP A 203 21.50 -11.65 -18.50
CA ASP A 203 20.21 -11.39 -19.15
C ASP A 203 19.36 -12.67 -19.28
N ILE A 204 19.99 -13.83 -19.51
CA ILE A 204 19.31 -15.14 -19.54
C ILE A 204 18.83 -15.55 -18.14
N LEU A 205 19.63 -15.28 -17.10
CA LEU A 205 19.25 -15.55 -15.71
C LEU A 205 18.14 -14.59 -15.24
N LEU A 206 18.19 -13.31 -15.63
CA LEU A 206 17.14 -12.35 -15.31
C LEU A 206 15.81 -12.75 -15.94
N ARG A 207 15.84 -13.20 -17.20
CA ARG A 207 14.65 -13.65 -17.94
C ARG A 207 14.08 -14.97 -17.41
N SER A 208 14.92 -15.85 -16.85
CA SER A 208 14.44 -17.08 -16.19
C SER A 208 13.92 -16.83 -14.77
N MET A 209 14.44 -15.82 -14.07
CA MET A 209 13.92 -15.35 -12.78
C MET A 209 12.58 -14.60 -12.92
N GLU A 210 12.40 -13.81 -13.99
CA GLU A 210 11.12 -13.17 -14.33
C GLU A 210 10.04 -14.19 -14.74
N ALA A 211 10.44 -15.30 -15.37
CA ALA A 211 9.51 -16.38 -15.73
C ALA A 211 9.06 -17.23 -14.52
N ASN A 212 9.79 -17.19 -13.41
CA ASN A 212 9.51 -17.97 -12.20
C ASN A 212 8.67 -17.19 -11.15
N ASP A 213 8.42 -15.89 -11.36
CA ASP A 213 7.53 -15.06 -10.52
C ASP A 213 6.03 -15.28 -10.83
N MET A 214 5.70 -16.14 -11.81
CA MET A 214 4.32 -16.51 -12.15
C MET A 214 3.74 -17.69 -11.36
N SER A 215 4.49 -18.32 -10.44
CA SER A 215 3.93 -19.32 -9.53
C SER A 215 3.40 -18.67 -8.25
N VAL A 216 2.33 -17.89 -8.35
CA VAL A 216 1.55 -17.44 -7.17
C VAL A 216 0.56 -18.56 -6.78
N ASP A 217 1.06 -19.51 -6.00
CA ASP A 217 0.32 -20.55 -5.27
C ASP A 217 0.61 -20.31 -3.78
N PHE A 218 -0.28 -20.27 -2.79
CA PHE A 218 -1.70 -20.58 -2.61
C PHE A 218 -2.15 -19.72 -1.40
N THR A 219 -3.34 -19.12 -1.38
CA THR A 219 -3.98 -18.70 -0.10
C THR A 219 -5.38 -19.31 0.01
N PRO A 220 -5.59 -20.29 0.91
CA PRO A 220 -6.92 -20.80 1.17
C PRO A 220 -7.73 -19.75 1.94
N GLY A 221 -8.88 -19.33 1.38
CA GLY A 221 -9.97 -18.77 2.19
C GLY A 221 -10.47 -17.36 1.85
N VAL A 222 -9.96 -16.69 0.81
CA VAL A 222 -10.59 -15.46 0.32
C VAL A 222 -11.54 -15.82 -0.82
N THR A 223 -12.81 -15.43 -0.70
CA THR A 223 -13.81 -15.66 -1.76
C THR A 223 -14.48 -14.37 -2.20
N HIS A 224 -14.72 -14.23 -3.50
CA HIS A 224 -15.50 -13.16 -4.14
C HIS A 224 -16.84 -13.68 -4.64
N VAL A 225 -17.88 -12.85 -4.57
CA VAL A 225 -19.19 -13.16 -5.17
C VAL A 225 -19.37 -12.28 -6.40
N VAL A 226 -19.47 -12.90 -7.57
CA VAL A 226 -19.56 -12.19 -8.87
C VAL A 226 -20.82 -11.32 -8.92
N THR A 227 -20.62 -10.04 -9.25
CA THR A 227 -21.69 -9.05 -9.45
C THR A 227 -21.95 -8.80 -10.95
N LYS A 228 -23.05 -8.11 -11.28
CA LYS A 228 -23.47 -7.89 -12.68
C LYS A 228 -22.39 -7.12 -13.45
N GLY A 229 -21.85 -7.74 -14.51
CA GLY A 229 -20.90 -7.12 -15.43
C GLY A 229 -19.42 -7.34 -15.11
N GLU A 230 -19.08 -8.10 -14.06
CA GLU A 230 -17.68 -8.43 -13.77
C GLU A 230 -17.14 -9.49 -14.72
N THR A 231 -15.88 -9.31 -15.15
CA THR A 231 -15.14 -10.29 -15.94
C THR A 231 -14.00 -10.91 -15.12
N LEU A 232 -13.53 -12.09 -15.53
CA LEU A 232 -12.36 -12.71 -14.88
C LEU A 232 -11.11 -11.82 -14.96
N SER A 233 -10.93 -11.06 -16.04
CA SER A 233 -9.80 -10.15 -16.20
C SER A 233 -9.84 -9.02 -15.18
N ASP A 234 -11.01 -8.41 -14.97
CA ASP A 234 -11.18 -7.33 -13.98
C ASP A 234 -10.93 -7.83 -12.56
N LEU A 235 -11.39 -9.04 -12.25
CA LEU A 235 -11.16 -9.67 -10.96
C LEU A 235 -9.68 -10.05 -10.78
N ALA A 236 -9.04 -10.59 -11.82
CA ALA A 236 -7.62 -10.92 -11.80
C ALA A 236 -6.77 -9.67 -11.49
N THR A 237 -7.03 -8.56 -12.19
CA THR A 237 -6.35 -7.28 -11.92
C THR A 237 -6.68 -6.75 -10.53
N ARG A 238 -7.95 -6.78 -10.11
CA ARG A 238 -8.38 -6.30 -8.79
C ARG A 238 -7.69 -7.03 -7.64
N TYR A 239 -7.49 -8.33 -7.79
CA TYR A 239 -6.89 -9.19 -6.77
C TYR A 239 -5.42 -9.49 -7.02
N ASN A 240 -4.81 -8.81 -7.99
CA ASN A 240 -3.41 -8.97 -8.35
C ASN A 240 -3.02 -10.45 -8.57
N THR A 241 -3.83 -11.16 -9.36
CA THR A 241 -3.64 -12.54 -9.79
C THR A 241 -3.85 -12.63 -11.32
N SER A 242 -3.79 -13.82 -11.92
CA SER A 242 -4.06 -14.02 -13.35
C SER A 242 -5.41 -14.68 -13.61
N VAL A 243 -5.94 -14.49 -14.81
CA VAL A 243 -7.18 -15.16 -15.26
C VAL A 243 -7.00 -16.67 -15.20
N GLU A 244 -5.85 -17.17 -15.63
CA GLU A 244 -5.48 -18.58 -15.62
C GLU A 244 -5.38 -19.13 -14.19
N ALA A 245 -4.84 -18.36 -13.24
CA ALA A 245 -4.81 -18.74 -11.83
C ALA A 245 -6.22 -18.79 -11.22
N LEU A 246 -7.06 -17.81 -11.48
CA LEU A 246 -8.47 -17.80 -11.03
C LEU A 246 -9.27 -18.96 -11.63
N LYS A 247 -9.08 -19.26 -12.92
CA LYS A 247 -9.74 -20.39 -13.59
C LYS A 247 -9.32 -21.71 -12.99
N ARG A 248 -8.01 -21.94 -12.83
CA ARG A 248 -7.48 -23.17 -12.21
C ARG A 248 -8.01 -23.35 -10.79
N ARG A 249 -7.98 -22.28 -9.97
CA ARG A 249 -8.43 -22.32 -8.57
C ARG A 249 -9.91 -22.64 -8.42
N ASN A 250 -10.72 -22.23 -9.37
CA ASN A 250 -12.18 -22.41 -9.35
C ASN A 250 -12.68 -23.50 -10.29
N ASN A 251 -11.77 -24.31 -10.85
CA ASN A 251 -12.06 -25.35 -11.84
C ASN A 251 -12.91 -24.83 -13.02
N LEU A 252 -12.68 -23.59 -13.45
CA LEU A 252 -13.45 -22.96 -14.54
C LEU A 252 -12.86 -23.35 -15.90
N GLN A 253 -13.69 -23.98 -16.73
CA GLN A 253 -13.32 -24.33 -18.10
C GLN A 253 -13.41 -23.14 -19.07
N SER A 254 -14.27 -22.17 -18.77
CA SER A 254 -14.50 -20.98 -19.61
C SER A 254 -14.36 -19.68 -18.83
N SER A 255 -14.27 -18.55 -19.54
CA SER A 255 -14.23 -17.22 -18.93
C SER A 255 -15.61 -16.62 -18.62
N LYS A 256 -16.69 -17.39 -18.84
CA LYS A 256 -18.05 -16.96 -18.51
C LYS A 256 -18.28 -17.06 -17.01
N LEU A 257 -18.70 -15.96 -16.39
CA LEU A 257 -19.08 -15.89 -14.99
C LEU A 257 -20.59 -15.70 -14.86
N SER A 258 -21.18 -16.38 -13.88
CA SER A 258 -22.59 -16.22 -13.52
C SER A 258 -22.74 -15.23 -12.37
N MET A 259 -23.80 -14.41 -12.38
CA MET A 259 -24.11 -13.54 -11.27
C MET A 259 -24.34 -14.36 -9.98
N GLY A 260 -23.74 -13.95 -8.87
CA GLY A 260 -23.79 -14.66 -7.59
C GLY A 260 -22.81 -15.84 -7.49
N GLN A 261 -22.04 -16.13 -8.54
CA GLN A 261 -21.04 -17.19 -8.50
C GLN A 261 -19.93 -16.86 -7.50
N ARG A 262 -19.60 -17.82 -6.64
CA ARG A 262 -18.52 -17.67 -5.67
C ARG A 262 -17.20 -18.12 -6.28
N LEU A 263 -16.19 -17.25 -6.25
CA LEU A 263 -14.84 -17.51 -6.72
C LEU A 263 -13.86 -17.50 -5.54
N LEU A 264 -13.04 -18.51 -5.43
CA LEU A 264 -11.81 -18.54 -4.65
C LEU A 264 -10.81 -17.58 -5.30
N LEU A 265 -10.38 -16.57 -4.55
CA LEU A 265 -9.41 -15.55 -4.98
C LEU A 265 -8.00 -15.95 -4.64
#